data_AF-A0A969XLC6-F1
#
_entry.id   AF-A0A969XLC6-F1
#
_cell.length_a   1.000
_cell.length_b   1.000
_cell.length_c   1.000
_cell.angle_alpha   90.00
_cell.angle_beta   90.00
_cell.angle_gamma   90.00
#
_symmetry.space_group_name_H-M   'P 1'
#
loop_
_entity.id
_entity.type
_entity.pdbx_description
1 polymer ?
#
loop_
_entity_poly.entity_id
_entity_poly.type
_entity_poly.pdbx_seq_one_letter_code
_entity_poly.pdbx_strand_id
1 'polypeptide(L)'
;RAMWERALAAARATVEQQPEDPFAWFNLGTNLVALEQYEEAAGAYDRARQLGLPWRMLWYQFSPFAAYYHVGRYDEVVALADATLRVTTHLEELHYWRGMALVALGNPSAGAEAFRTALQLKPGFPPAAEALGALGG
;
A
#
# COMPACT_ATOMS: atom_id res chain seq x y z
N ARG A 1 6.28 -18.42 8.54
CA ARG A 1 5.73 -18.92 7.26
C ARG A 1 4.49 -19.79 7.46
N ALA A 2 4.54 -20.91 8.21
CA ALA A 2 3.39 -21.79 8.43
C ALA A 2 2.13 -21.12 9.05
N MET A 3 2.31 -20.11 9.91
CA MET A 3 1.18 -19.35 10.47
C MET A 3 0.45 -18.52 9.40
N TRP A 4 1.20 -17.88 8.51
CA TRP A 4 0.66 -17.07 7.41
C TRP A 4 -0.02 -17.93 6.34
N GLU A 5 0.51 -19.12 6.06
CA GLU A 5 -0.12 -20.07 5.12
C GLU A 5 -1.47 -20.57 5.65
N ARG A 6 -1.58 -20.84 6.96
CA ARG A 6 -2.87 -21.18 7.60
C ARG A 6 -3.84 -20.01 7.59
N ALA A 7 -3.35 -18.80 7.90
CA ALA A 7 -4.16 -17.59 7.86
C ALA A 7 -4.68 -17.29 6.45
N LEU A 8 -3.85 -17.51 5.43
CA LEU A 8 -4.25 -17.41 4.02
C LEU A 8 -5.34 -18.42 3.68
N ALA A 9 -5.20 -19.69 4.07
CA ALA A 9 -6.22 -20.71 3.81
C ALA A 9 -7.57 -20.34 4.46
N ALA A 10 -7.55 -19.85 5.71
CA ALA A 10 -8.74 -19.37 6.39
C ALA A 10 -9.36 -18.13 5.69
N ALA A 11 -8.53 -17.18 5.24
CA ALA A 11 -8.99 -16.01 4.51
C ALA A 11 -9.63 -16.39 3.16
N ARG A 12 -9.05 -17.35 2.43
CA ARG A 12 -9.64 -17.89 1.19
C ARG A 12 -11.00 -18.54 1.44
N ALA A 13 -11.11 -19.39 2.44
CA ALA A 13 -12.39 -19.99 2.82
C ALA A 13 -13.44 -18.92 3.22
N THR A 14 -13.00 -17.82 3.83
CA THR A 14 -13.91 -16.72 4.21
C THR A 14 -14.47 -16.01 2.99
N VAL A 15 -13.65 -15.67 1.98
CA VAL A 15 -14.16 -15.03 0.76
C VAL A 15 -15.03 -15.98 -0.08
N GLU A 16 -14.82 -17.30 0.00
CA GLU A 16 -15.71 -18.28 -0.62
C GLU A 16 -17.09 -18.31 0.05
N GLN A 17 -17.13 -18.21 1.38
CA GLN A 17 -18.38 -18.18 2.14
C GLN A 17 -19.09 -16.82 2.09
N GLN A 18 -18.33 -15.74 1.96
CA GLN A 18 -18.80 -14.35 2.03
C GLN A 18 -18.24 -13.54 0.84
N PRO A 19 -18.60 -13.89 -0.41
CA PRO A 19 -18.00 -13.29 -1.61
C PRO A 19 -18.35 -11.82 -1.82
N GLU A 20 -19.35 -11.31 -1.09
CA GLU A 20 -19.81 -9.92 -1.15
C GLU A 20 -19.36 -9.09 0.06
N ASP A 21 -18.61 -9.68 1.01
CA ASP A 21 -18.06 -8.93 2.14
C ASP A 21 -16.74 -8.20 1.74
N PRO A 22 -16.74 -6.87 1.63
CA PRO A 22 -15.51 -6.13 1.30
C PRO A 22 -14.39 -6.34 2.34
N PHE A 23 -14.71 -6.58 3.61
CA PHE A 23 -13.71 -6.78 4.67
C PHE A 23 -13.01 -8.14 4.55
N ALA A 24 -13.72 -9.20 4.17
CA ALA A 24 -13.13 -10.50 3.87
C ALA A 24 -12.08 -10.40 2.75
N TRP A 25 -12.40 -9.70 1.67
CA TRP A 25 -11.47 -9.46 0.55
C TRP A 25 -10.26 -8.63 0.97
N PHE A 26 -10.47 -7.59 1.79
CA PHE A 26 -9.36 -6.77 2.32
C PHE A 26 -8.42 -7.59 3.21
N ASN A 27 -8.97 -8.46 4.07
CA ASN A 27 -8.18 -9.34 4.93
C ASN A 27 -7.41 -10.39 4.12
N LEU A 28 -8.03 -10.93 3.06
CA LEU A 28 -7.33 -11.82 2.12
C LEU A 28 -6.13 -11.11 1.49
N GLY A 29 -6.30 -9.90 0.97
CA GLY A 29 -5.21 -9.09 0.42
C GLY A 29 -4.06 -8.89 1.41
N THR A 30 -4.37 -8.61 2.67
CA THR A 30 -3.36 -8.40 3.72
C THR A 30 -2.56 -9.66 4.03
N ASN A 31 -3.20 -10.83 4.06
CA ASN A 31 -2.50 -12.11 4.21
C ASN A 31 -1.63 -12.44 3.00
N LEU A 32 -2.08 -12.11 1.79
CA LEU A 32 -1.33 -12.30 0.55
C LEU A 32 -0.07 -11.41 0.51
N VAL A 33 -0.16 -10.14 0.95
CA VAL A 33 1.02 -9.26 1.09
C VAL A 33 2.04 -9.82 2.07
N ALA A 34 1.59 -10.35 3.21
CA ALA A 34 2.49 -10.97 4.20
C ALA A 34 3.21 -12.23 3.68
N LEU A 35 2.71 -12.81 2.57
CA LEU A 35 3.30 -13.93 1.85
C LEU A 35 3.95 -13.52 0.52
N GLU A 36 4.07 -12.21 0.26
CA GLU A 36 4.65 -11.63 -0.96
C GLU A 36 3.93 -12.06 -2.25
N GLN A 37 2.66 -12.49 -2.14
CA GLN A 37 1.79 -12.85 -3.27
C GLN A 37 1.08 -11.58 -3.80
N TYR A 38 1.85 -10.63 -4.32
CA TYR A 38 1.38 -9.28 -4.61
C TYR A 38 0.31 -9.19 -5.71
N GLU A 39 0.39 -10.04 -6.75
CA GLU A 39 -0.60 -10.08 -7.84
C GLU A 39 -2.00 -10.41 -7.32
N GLU A 40 -2.11 -11.50 -6.55
CA GLU A 40 -3.38 -11.89 -5.93
C GLU A 40 -3.81 -10.88 -4.87
N ALA A 41 -2.87 -10.28 -4.13
CA ALA A 41 -3.19 -9.25 -3.14
C ALA A 41 -3.83 -8.02 -3.78
N ALA A 42 -3.28 -7.54 -4.89
CA ALA A 42 -3.82 -6.42 -5.65
C ALA A 42 -5.25 -6.72 -6.12
N GLY A 43 -5.48 -7.91 -6.67
CA GLY A 43 -6.83 -8.35 -7.07
C GLY A 43 -7.82 -8.41 -5.90
N ALA A 44 -7.38 -8.88 -4.73
CA ALA A 44 -8.21 -8.92 -3.53
C ALA A 44 -8.57 -7.51 -3.03
N TYR A 45 -7.62 -6.57 -3.05
CA TYR A 45 -7.89 -5.18 -2.68
C TYR A 45 -8.80 -4.45 -3.68
N ASP A 46 -8.64 -4.71 -4.98
CA ASP A 46 -9.54 -4.19 -5.99
C ASP A 46 -10.97 -4.69 -5.75
N ARG A 47 -11.12 -5.99 -5.47
CA ARG A 47 -12.43 -6.59 -5.19
C ARG A 47 -13.07 -5.98 -3.94
N ALA A 48 -12.30 -5.79 -2.87
CA ALA A 48 -12.78 -5.09 -1.67
C ALA A 48 -13.29 -3.67 -1.99
N ARG A 49 -12.54 -2.91 -2.79
CA ARG A 49 -12.94 -1.56 -3.23
C ARG A 49 -14.21 -1.57 -4.09
N GLN A 50 -14.32 -2.51 -5.03
CA GLN A 50 -15.52 -2.67 -5.87
C GLN A 50 -16.78 -2.99 -5.06
N LEU A 51 -16.62 -3.74 -3.96
CA LEU A 51 -17.69 -4.06 -3.02
C LEU A 51 -18.01 -2.93 -2.02
N GLY A 52 -17.34 -1.78 -2.15
CA GLY A 52 -17.63 -0.61 -1.34
C GLY A 52 -16.91 -0.57 0.01
N LEU A 53 -15.71 -1.15 0.11
CA LEU A 53 -14.88 -1.01 1.31
C LEU A 53 -14.81 0.46 1.73
N PRO A 54 -15.15 0.80 2.99
CA PRO A 54 -15.13 2.18 3.44
C PRO A 54 -13.73 2.81 3.29
N TRP A 55 -13.64 3.88 2.52
CA TRP A 55 -12.36 4.54 2.21
C TRP A 55 -11.56 4.96 3.47
N ARG A 56 -12.23 5.27 4.59
CA ARG A 56 -11.59 5.63 5.86
C ARG A 56 -10.76 4.50 6.47
N MET A 57 -11.06 3.26 6.12
CA MET A 57 -10.28 2.10 6.57
C MET A 57 -8.84 2.15 6.05
N LEU A 58 -8.62 2.78 4.88
CA LEU A 58 -7.31 2.81 4.23
C LEU A 58 -6.33 3.80 4.88
N TRP A 59 -6.77 4.64 5.83
CA TRP A 59 -5.92 5.67 6.44
C TRP A 59 -4.69 5.12 7.16
N TYR A 60 -4.80 3.94 7.76
CA TYR A 60 -3.70 3.32 8.53
C TYR A 60 -3.31 1.96 7.97
N GLN A 61 -3.62 1.70 6.71
CA GLN A 61 -3.40 0.41 6.08
C GLN A 61 -2.50 0.59 4.85
N PHE A 62 -1.27 0.10 4.97
CA PHE A 62 -0.24 0.32 3.95
C PHE A 62 -0.03 -0.87 3.00
N SER A 63 -0.56 -2.04 3.35
CA SER A 63 -0.47 -3.26 2.55
C SER A 63 -0.97 -3.10 1.09
N PRO A 64 -2.04 -2.33 0.80
CA PRO A 64 -2.44 -2.05 -0.59
C PRO A 64 -1.36 -1.31 -1.39
N PHE A 65 -0.61 -0.39 -0.78
CA PHE A 65 0.46 0.35 -1.46
C PHE A 65 1.59 -0.60 -1.86
N ALA A 66 2.00 -1.49 -0.96
CA ALA A 66 2.98 -2.52 -1.25
C ALA A 66 2.51 -3.45 -2.38
N ALA A 67 1.27 -3.94 -2.31
CA ALA A 67 0.69 -4.79 -3.34
C ALA A 67 0.71 -4.11 -4.72
N TYR A 68 0.15 -2.90 -4.83
CA TYR A 68 0.10 -2.17 -6.10
C TYR A 68 1.48 -1.77 -6.62
N TYR A 69 2.41 -1.41 -5.73
CA TYR A 69 3.78 -1.07 -6.11
C TYR A 69 4.52 -2.27 -6.72
N HIS A 70 4.48 -3.42 -6.05
CA HIS A 70 5.20 -4.62 -6.51
C HIS A 70 4.66 -5.22 -7.81
N VAL A 71 3.41 -4.91 -8.19
CA VAL A 71 2.81 -5.32 -9.47
C VAL A 71 2.88 -4.23 -10.55
N GLY A 72 3.64 -3.16 -10.30
CA GLY A 72 3.86 -2.09 -11.29
C GLY A 72 2.71 -1.11 -11.47
N ARG A 73 1.68 -1.15 -10.61
CA ARG A 73 0.55 -0.20 -10.64
C ARG A 73 0.89 1.10 -9.92
N TYR A 74 1.97 1.76 -10.35
CA TYR A 74 2.51 2.94 -9.70
C TYR A 74 1.54 4.13 -9.71
N ASP A 75 0.80 4.34 -10.80
CA ASP A 75 -0.22 5.39 -10.87
C ASP A 75 -1.31 5.21 -9.80
N GLU A 76 -1.72 3.97 -9.52
CA GLU A 76 -2.70 3.66 -8.47
C GLU A 76 -2.12 3.92 -7.07
N VAL A 77 -0.82 3.67 -6.85
CA VAL A 77 -0.14 4.01 -5.59
C VAL A 77 -0.16 5.53 -5.37
N VAL A 78 0.17 6.32 -6.41
CA VAL A 78 0.13 7.79 -6.33
C VAL A 78 -1.30 8.28 -6.09
N ALA A 79 -2.27 7.79 -6.86
CA ALA A 79 -3.67 8.18 -6.74
C ALA A 79 -4.24 7.86 -5.35
N LEU A 80 -3.91 6.68 -4.80
CA LEU A 80 -4.33 6.27 -3.47
C LEU A 80 -3.66 7.12 -2.39
N ALA A 81 -2.36 7.42 -2.51
CA ALA A 81 -1.64 8.27 -1.58
C ALA A 81 -2.24 9.68 -1.58
N ASP A 82 -2.43 10.29 -2.75
CA ASP A 82 -3.00 11.63 -2.90
C ASP A 82 -4.44 11.71 -2.38
N ALA A 83 -5.26 10.67 -2.62
CA ALA A 83 -6.61 10.59 -2.08
C ALA A 83 -6.63 10.53 -0.55
N THR A 84 -5.69 9.82 0.04
CA THR A 84 -5.59 9.66 1.50
C THR A 84 -5.04 10.94 2.13
N LEU A 85 -4.03 11.57 1.51
CA LEU A 85 -3.41 12.82 1.96
C LEU A 85 -4.38 14.02 1.96
N ARG A 86 -5.41 14.01 1.10
CA ARG A 86 -6.47 15.05 1.13
C ARG A 86 -7.28 15.06 2.41
N VAL A 87 -7.23 13.99 3.20
CA VAL A 87 -8.07 13.83 4.40
C VAL A 87 -7.23 13.64 5.67
N THR A 88 -6.09 12.97 5.57
CA THR A 88 -5.13 12.86 6.66
C THR A 88 -3.79 13.45 6.24
N THR A 89 -3.33 14.49 6.93
CA THR A 89 -2.13 15.24 6.55
C THR A 89 -0.87 14.84 7.33
N HIS A 90 -0.93 13.77 8.14
CA HIS A 90 0.13 13.45 9.11
C HIS A 90 0.59 11.99 9.05
N LEU A 91 0.88 11.48 7.85
CA LEU A 91 1.40 10.12 7.70
C LEU A 91 2.62 10.11 6.77
N GLU A 92 3.80 9.99 7.35
CA GLU A 92 5.08 9.88 6.67
C GLU A 92 5.11 8.71 5.66
N GLU A 93 4.43 7.62 6.01
CA GLU A 93 4.37 6.40 5.21
C GLU A 93 3.68 6.62 3.85
N LEU A 94 2.65 7.48 3.79
CA LEU A 94 1.99 7.84 2.53
C LEU A 94 2.92 8.61 1.60
N HIS A 95 3.71 9.52 2.16
CA HIS A 95 4.71 10.27 1.40
C HIS A 95 5.84 9.36 0.90
N TYR A 96 6.23 8.36 1.68
CA TYR A 96 7.18 7.34 1.24
C TYR A 96 6.64 6.51 0.07
N TRP A 97 5.45 5.91 0.17
CA TRP A 97 4.88 5.13 -0.93
C TRP A 97 4.64 5.96 -2.19
N ARG A 98 4.17 7.20 -2.02
CA ARG A 98 4.04 8.16 -3.13
C ARG A 98 5.40 8.44 -3.78
N GLY A 99 6.45 8.66 -2.99
CA GLY A 99 7.80 8.90 -3.47
C GLY A 99 8.34 7.72 -4.26
N MET A 100 8.21 6.51 -3.72
CA MET A 100 8.61 5.25 -4.38
C MET A 100 7.95 5.10 -5.75
N ALA A 101 6.63 5.32 -5.83
CA ALA A 101 5.89 5.21 -7.08
C ALA A 101 6.29 6.31 -8.10
N LEU A 102 6.52 7.55 -7.65
CA LEU A 102 6.96 8.64 -8.52
C LEU A 102 8.34 8.38 -9.12
N VAL A 103 9.28 7.83 -8.34
CA VAL A 103 10.59 7.40 -8.85
C VAL A 103 10.41 6.33 -9.92
N ALA A 104 9.58 5.31 -9.66
CA ALA A 104 9.31 4.23 -10.59
C ALA A 104 8.64 4.71 -11.90
N LEU A 105 7.84 5.78 -11.83
CA LEU A 105 7.25 6.46 -12.99
C LEU A 105 8.23 7.39 -13.74
N GLY A 106 9.50 7.44 -13.35
CA GLY A 106 10.51 8.27 -14.00
C GLY A 106 10.49 9.74 -13.56
N ASN A 107 9.88 10.05 -12.41
CA ASN A 107 9.89 11.39 -11.82
C ASN A 107 10.66 11.42 -10.48
N PRO A 108 11.99 11.25 -10.51
CA PRO A 108 12.81 11.18 -9.30
C PRO A 108 12.83 12.51 -8.52
N SER A 109 12.66 13.65 -9.19
CA SER A 109 12.57 14.95 -8.52
C SER A 109 11.34 15.04 -7.62
N ALA A 110 10.15 14.68 -8.14
CA ALA A 110 8.93 14.65 -7.32
C ALA A 110 8.99 13.55 -6.24
N GLY A 111 9.65 12.42 -6.54
CA GLY A 111 9.91 11.36 -5.57
C GLY A 111 10.76 11.85 -4.38
N ALA A 112 11.86 12.54 -4.67
CA ALA A 112 12.74 13.13 -3.65
C ALA A 112 12.00 14.15 -2.77
N GLU A 113 11.17 15.02 -3.36
CA GLU A 113 10.32 15.93 -2.57
C GLU A 113 9.40 15.17 -1.62
N ALA A 114 8.76 14.10 -2.08
CA ALA A 114 7.89 13.29 -1.23
C ALA A 114 8.67 12.66 -0.06
N PHE A 115 9.87 12.11 -0.31
CA PHE A 115 10.71 11.58 0.77
C PHE A 115 11.15 12.66 1.77
N ARG A 116 11.47 13.87 1.30
CA ARG A 116 11.77 15.00 2.19
C ARG A 116 10.56 15.37 3.05
N THR A 117 9.35 15.39 2.49
CA THR A 117 8.13 15.61 3.27
C THR A 117 7.92 14.52 4.33
N ALA A 118 8.16 13.25 3.99
CA ALA A 118 8.10 12.16 4.96
C ALA A 118 9.06 12.39 6.15
N LEU A 119 10.30 12.82 5.87
CA LEU A 119 11.31 13.13 6.89
C LEU A 119 11.00 14.40 7.69
N GLN A 120 10.27 15.37 7.11
CA GLN A 120 9.78 16.54 7.85
C GLN A 120 8.69 16.15 8.86
N LEU A 121 7.77 15.25 8.48
CA LEU A 121 6.71 14.75 9.36
C LEU A 121 7.29 13.85 10.47
N LYS A 122 8.25 13.00 10.12
CA LYS A 122 8.95 12.13 11.07
C LYS A 122 10.45 12.16 10.81
N PRO A 123 11.18 13.02 11.55
CA PRO A 123 12.63 13.02 11.52
C PRO A 123 13.17 11.63 11.85
N GLY A 124 14.08 11.13 11.01
CA GLY A 124 14.68 9.80 11.20
C GLY A 124 13.80 8.62 10.74
N PHE A 125 12.80 8.84 9.89
CA PHE A 125 12.07 7.75 9.24
C PHE A 125 12.96 6.99 8.25
N PRO A 126 13.46 5.78 8.59
CA PRO A 126 14.54 5.15 7.82
C PRO A 126 14.21 4.86 6.35
N PRO A 127 13.01 4.33 5.99
CA PRO A 127 12.66 4.08 4.60
C PRO A 127 12.79 5.31 3.69
N ALA A 128 12.34 6.48 4.16
CA ALA A 128 12.45 7.72 3.39
C ALA A 128 13.89 8.25 3.31
N ALA A 129 14.68 8.10 4.37
CA ALA A 129 16.09 8.51 4.37
C ALA A 129 16.94 7.66 3.41
N GLU A 130 16.74 6.34 3.43
CA GLU A 130 17.42 5.39 2.55
C GLU A 130 17.04 5.65 1.08
N ALA A 131 15.74 5.79 0.80
CA ALA A 131 15.27 6.07 -0.55
C ALA A 131 15.78 7.42 -1.09
N LEU A 132 15.81 8.47 -0.26
CA LEU A 132 16.36 9.76 -0.65
C LEU A 132 17.88 9.70 -0.89
N GLY A 133 18.60 8.96 -0.04
CA GLY A 133 20.05 8.73 -0.21
C GLY A 133 20.38 8.00 -1.52
N ALA A 134 19.59 6.99 -1.87
CA ALA A 134 19.76 6.24 -3.12
C ALA A 134 19.55 7.07 -4.40
N LEU A 135 18.81 8.19 -4.33
CA LEU A 135 18.62 9.10 -5.46
C LEU A 135 19.78 10.10 -5.66
N GLY A 136 20.59 10.33 -4.62
CA GLY A 136 21.68 11.32 -4.63
C GLY A 136 23.09 10.72 -4.72
N GLY A 137 23.21 9.39 -4.70
CA GLY A 137 24.46 8.66 -4.83
C GLY A 137 24.83 8.29 -6.27
#